data_AF-A0AA36DQ21-F1
#
_entry.id   AF-A0AA36DQ21-F1
#
_cell.length_a   1.000
_cell.length_b   1.000
_cell.length_c   1.000
_cell.angle_alpha   90.00
_cell.angle_beta   90.00
_cell.angle_gamma   90.00
#
_symmetry.space_group_name_H-M   'P 1'
#
loop_
_entity.id
_entity.type
_entity.pdbx_description
1 polymer ?
#
loop_
_entity_poly.entity_id
_entity_poly.type
_entity_poly.pdbx_seq_one_letter_code
_entity_poly.pdbx_strand_id
1 'polypeptide(L)'
;MSSPASTSDLYKLQKEQELHDDLIVTNMSESYDNLNLKVYASFIFHQEYCPMAQFLMKVDGDVAVHLDRMDKLWKRTDRASQSIFCLVCAKSKPERNSSHKWFLSYDDWSQPFYPPFCSGPMYVMGKDAGWRILSSAHLFAPLRLEDVLFTGIIAEKVNVPRENWKDNVLLIWGSFSVCLITANFT
;
A
#
# COMPACT_ATOMS: atom_id res chain seq x y z
N MET A 1 -12.37 -5.93 2.72
CA MET A 1 -12.33 -6.88 3.86
C MET A 1 -12.34 -8.31 3.37
N SER A 2 -11.76 -9.22 4.15
CA SER A 2 -11.75 -10.66 3.86
C SER A 2 -13.10 -11.33 4.16
N SER A 3 -13.23 -12.58 3.71
CA SER A 3 -14.36 -13.46 3.99
C SER A 3 -14.54 -13.63 5.49
N PRO A 4 -15.79 -13.59 5.99
CA PRO A 4 -16.08 -13.87 7.39
C PRO A 4 -15.67 -15.30 7.76
N ALA A 5 -15.10 -15.46 8.96
CA ALA A 5 -14.65 -16.75 9.48
C ALA A 5 -15.79 -17.58 10.11
N SER A 6 -16.93 -16.94 10.41
CA SER A 6 -18.08 -17.57 11.04
C SER A 6 -19.39 -16.92 10.62
N THR A 7 -20.51 -17.62 10.85
CA THR A 7 -21.87 -17.07 10.65
C THR A 7 -22.13 -15.86 11.54
N SER A 8 -21.54 -15.81 12.74
CA SER A 8 -21.67 -14.66 13.63
C SER A 8 -20.97 -13.42 13.06
N ASP A 9 -19.78 -13.61 12.49
CA ASP A 9 -19.04 -12.50 11.86
C ASP A 9 -19.77 -12.01 10.61
N LEU A 10 -20.32 -12.93 9.80
CA LEU A 10 -21.15 -12.57 8.65
C LEU A 10 -22.35 -11.70 9.08
N TYR A 11 -23.03 -12.06 10.16
CA TYR A 11 -24.16 -11.26 10.67
C TYR A 11 -23.74 -9.87 11.15
N LYS A 12 -22.58 -9.75 11.81
CA LYS A 12 -22.03 -8.44 12.22
C LYS A 12 -21.70 -7.58 11.01
N LEU A 13 -21.06 -8.17 10.00
CA LEU A 13 -20.72 -7.48 8.75
C LEU A 13 -21.97 -7.02 7.99
N GLN A 14 -23.03 -7.83 7.95
CA GLN A 14 -24.29 -7.44 7.33
C GLN A 14 -24.92 -6.24 8.01
N LYS A 15 -24.95 -6.23 9.35
CA LYS A 15 -25.48 -5.09 10.12
C LYS A 15 -24.66 -3.81 9.95
N GLU A 16 -23.35 -3.95 9.88
CA GLU A 16 -22.45 -2.82 9.70
C GLU A 16 -22.59 -2.25 8.28
N GLN A 17 -22.68 -3.11 7.25
CA GLN A 17 -22.98 -2.70 5.88
C GLN A 17 -24.34 -2.01 5.77
N GLU A 18 -25.39 -2.54 6.42
CA GLU A 18 -26.72 -1.92 6.44
C GLU A 18 -26.70 -0.50 7.04
N LEU A 19 -25.76 -0.23 7.95
CA LEU A 19 -25.67 1.04 8.66
C LEU A 19 -24.80 2.07 7.93
N HIS A 20 -23.69 1.65 7.32
CA HIS A 20 -22.67 2.55 6.78
C HIS A 20 -22.49 2.48 5.26
N ASP A 21 -22.85 1.36 4.64
CA ASP A 21 -22.76 1.10 3.20
C ASP A 21 -21.36 1.37 2.59
N ASP A 22 -20.30 1.10 3.34
CA ASP A 22 -18.92 1.41 2.99
C ASP A 22 -17.98 0.20 2.98
N LEU A 23 -18.51 -1.03 3.12
CA LEU A 23 -17.68 -2.23 2.98
C LEU A 23 -17.63 -2.77 1.57
N ILE A 24 -16.42 -3.25 1.24
CA ILE A 24 -16.18 -4.17 0.14
C ILE A 24 -15.71 -5.48 0.76
N VAL A 25 -16.50 -6.54 0.65
CA VAL A 25 -16.18 -7.87 1.20
C VAL A 25 -15.77 -8.82 0.07
N THR A 26 -14.62 -9.47 0.23
CA THR A 26 -14.12 -10.47 -0.72
C THR A 26 -14.34 -11.88 -0.17
N ASN A 27 -14.24 -12.88 -1.04
CA ASN A 27 -14.31 -14.30 -0.66
C ASN A 27 -12.97 -14.89 -0.18
N MET A 28 -11.97 -14.05 0.09
CA MET A 28 -10.62 -14.48 0.47
C MET A 28 -10.47 -14.55 1.99
N SER A 29 -9.81 -15.56 2.52
CA SER A 29 -9.55 -15.66 3.96
C SER A 29 -8.67 -14.51 4.47
N GLU A 30 -8.89 -14.11 5.72
CA GLU A 30 -8.07 -13.12 6.41
C GLU A 30 -6.71 -13.73 6.76
N SER A 31 -5.65 -13.23 6.13
CA SER A 31 -4.26 -13.60 6.42
C SER A 31 -3.34 -12.51 5.89
N TYR A 32 -2.20 -12.32 6.57
CA TYR A 32 -1.13 -11.46 6.07
C TYR A 32 -0.65 -11.89 4.68
N ASP A 33 -0.66 -13.19 4.40
CA ASP A 33 -0.25 -13.74 3.10
C ASP A 33 -1.15 -13.33 1.94
N ASN A 34 -2.39 -12.94 2.23
CA ASN A 34 -3.38 -12.53 1.24
C ASN A 34 -3.46 -11.00 1.10
N LEU A 35 -2.58 -10.22 1.75
CA LEU A 35 -2.59 -8.76 1.65
C LEU A 35 -2.37 -8.29 0.21
N ASN A 36 -1.51 -8.96 -0.53
CA ASN A 36 -1.29 -8.67 -1.95
C ASN A 36 -2.58 -8.80 -2.78
N LEU A 37 -3.40 -9.82 -2.51
CA LEU A 37 -4.69 -10.00 -3.20
C LEU A 37 -5.71 -8.94 -2.77
N LYS A 38 -5.69 -8.49 -1.51
CA LYS A 38 -6.55 -7.39 -1.05
C LYS A 38 -6.21 -6.08 -1.74
N VAL A 39 -4.93 -5.76 -1.89
CA VAL A 39 -4.48 -4.56 -2.61
C VAL A 39 -4.80 -4.69 -4.11
N TYR A 40 -4.63 -5.88 -4.68
CA TYR A 40 -5.05 -6.14 -6.05
C TYR A 40 -6.55 -5.88 -6.25
N ALA A 41 -7.38 -6.37 -5.33
CA ALA A 41 -8.82 -6.13 -5.36
C ALA A 41 -9.18 -4.65 -5.19
N SER A 42 -8.45 -3.88 -4.38
CA SER A 42 -8.68 -2.44 -4.24
C SER A 42 -8.34 -1.67 -5.52
N PHE A 43 -7.31 -2.11 -6.26
CA PHE A 43 -6.98 -1.52 -7.57
C PHE A 43 -8.09 -1.79 -8.58
N ILE A 44 -8.60 -3.03 -8.66
CA ILE A 44 -9.75 -3.34 -9.52
C ILE A 44 -10.94 -2.48 -9.14
N PHE A 45 -11.26 -2.42 -7.83
CA PHE A 45 -12.42 -1.66 -7.37
C PHE A 45 -12.32 -0.18 -7.77
N HIS A 46 -11.15 0.44 -7.56
CA HIS A 46 -10.91 1.83 -7.92
C HIS A 46 -11.08 2.08 -9.43
N GLN A 47 -10.55 1.19 -10.28
CA GLN A 47 -10.57 1.38 -11.73
C GLN A 47 -11.96 1.14 -12.33
N GLU A 48 -12.67 0.10 -11.86
CA GLU A 48 -13.96 -0.32 -12.42
C GLU A 48 -15.14 0.48 -11.84
N TYR A 49 -15.12 0.76 -10.53
CA TYR A 49 -16.28 1.33 -9.82
C TYR A 49 -16.08 2.79 -9.39
N CYS A 50 -14.87 3.33 -9.48
CA CYS A 50 -14.59 4.73 -9.14
C CYS A 50 -13.92 5.51 -10.29
N PRO A 51 -14.49 5.52 -11.51
CA PRO A 51 -13.83 6.10 -12.69
C PRO A 51 -13.55 7.61 -12.56
N MET A 52 -14.28 8.33 -11.71
CA MET A 52 -14.07 9.77 -11.48
C MET A 52 -12.94 10.06 -10.47
N ALA A 53 -12.57 9.10 -9.63
CA ALA A 53 -11.56 9.28 -8.60
C ALA A 53 -10.16 9.30 -9.22
N GLN A 54 -9.47 10.45 -9.13
CA GLN A 54 -8.14 10.64 -9.72
C GLN A 54 -7.01 9.97 -8.93
N PHE A 55 -7.29 9.62 -7.67
CA PHE A 55 -6.32 9.03 -6.76
C PHE A 55 -6.96 7.91 -5.94
N LEU A 56 -6.16 6.89 -5.66
CA LEU A 56 -6.45 5.84 -4.69
C LEU A 56 -5.51 6.02 -3.50
N MET A 57 -6.05 6.09 -2.29
CA MET A 57 -5.24 6.06 -1.07
C MET A 57 -5.38 4.70 -0.40
N LYS A 58 -4.26 4.06 -0.12
CA LYS A 58 -4.19 2.90 0.77
C LYS A 58 -3.73 3.38 2.14
N VAL A 59 -4.42 2.95 3.19
CA VAL A 59 -4.10 3.23 4.59
C VAL A 59 -4.34 1.96 5.39
N ASP A 60 -3.41 1.61 6.29
CA ASP A 60 -3.64 0.52 7.24
C ASP A 60 -4.61 0.92 8.36
N GLY A 61 -5.33 -0.05 8.92
CA GLY A 61 -6.35 0.19 9.94
C GLY A 61 -5.82 0.72 11.28
N ASP A 62 -4.50 0.71 11.47
CA ASP A 62 -3.77 1.23 12.62
C ASP A 62 -3.03 2.55 12.32
N VAL A 63 -3.34 3.19 11.19
CA VAL A 63 -2.73 4.46 10.76
C VAL A 63 -3.77 5.58 10.78
N ALA A 64 -3.40 6.71 11.38
CA ALA A 64 -4.20 7.93 11.36
C ALA A 64 -3.71 8.91 10.29
N VAL A 65 -4.64 9.50 9.53
CA VAL A 65 -4.34 10.47 8.47
C VAL A 65 -5.06 11.78 8.72
N HIS A 66 -4.32 12.89 8.77
CA HIS A 66 -4.91 14.22 8.83
C HIS A 66 -5.19 14.74 7.41
N LEU A 67 -6.34 14.37 6.85
CA LEU A 67 -6.71 14.63 5.45
C LEU A 67 -6.64 16.13 5.07
N ASP A 68 -7.16 17.03 5.89
CA ASP A 68 -7.15 18.47 5.58
C ASP A 68 -5.73 19.05 5.47
N ARG A 69 -4.82 18.58 6.33
CA ARG A 69 -3.43 19.03 6.33
C ARG A 69 -2.70 18.44 5.13
N MET A 70 -2.96 17.17 4.84
CA MET A 70 -2.39 16.51 3.66
C MET A 70 -2.79 17.25 2.38
N ASP A 71 -4.07 17.54 2.17
CA ASP A 71 -4.54 18.24 0.96
C ASP A 71 -3.95 19.65 0.84
N LYS A 72 -3.88 20.42 1.94
CA LYS A 72 -3.25 21.75 1.97
C LYS A 72 -1.77 21.74 1.61
N LEU A 73 -1.04 20.71 2.03
CA LEU A 73 0.41 20.60 1.79
C LEU A 73 0.73 19.91 0.46
N TRP A 74 -0.24 19.25 -0.15
CA TRP A 74 -0.02 18.45 -1.35
C TRP A 74 0.14 19.33 -2.58
N LYS A 75 1.41 19.53 -2.95
CA LYS A 75 1.80 20.15 -4.23
C LYS A 75 1.68 19.12 -5.35
N ARG A 76 0.52 19.06 -6.00
CA ARG A 76 0.29 18.20 -7.17
C ARG A 76 1.03 18.77 -8.39
N THR A 77 1.83 17.92 -9.03
CA THR A 77 2.45 18.24 -10.33
C THR A 77 1.59 17.72 -11.47
N ASP A 78 1.87 18.13 -12.70
CA ASP A 78 1.19 17.60 -13.90
C ASP A 78 1.34 16.08 -14.07
N ARG A 79 2.32 15.48 -13.37
CA ARG A 79 2.56 14.02 -13.37
C ARG A 79 1.87 13.30 -12.20
N ALA A 80 1.03 13.99 -11.41
CA ALA A 80 0.43 13.42 -10.22
C ALA A 80 -0.42 12.16 -10.51
N SER A 81 -1.16 12.12 -11.61
CA SER A 81 -1.94 10.93 -12.00
C SER A 81 -1.06 9.72 -12.32
N GLN A 82 0.20 9.95 -12.70
CA GLN A 82 1.17 8.93 -13.10
C GLN A 82 2.13 8.56 -11.97
N SER A 83 1.97 9.10 -10.76
CA SER A 83 2.91 8.95 -9.66
C SER A 83 2.30 8.26 -8.43
N ILE A 84 3.16 7.71 -7.58
CA ILE A 84 2.81 7.25 -6.23
C ILE A 84 3.46 8.20 -5.23
N PHE A 85 2.71 8.65 -4.23
CA PHE A 85 3.17 9.53 -3.18
C PHE A 85 3.20 8.80 -1.85
N CYS A 86 4.36 8.77 -1.21
CA CYS A 86 4.57 7.94 -0.02
C CYS A 86 5.89 8.27 0.69
N LEU A 87 6.12 7.66 1.85
CA LEU A 87 7.47 7.54 2.39
C LEU A 87 8.26 6.50 1.57
N VAL A 88 9.27 6.95 0.82
CA VAL A 88 10.05 6.06 -0.05
C VAL A 88 11.11 5.31 0.75
N CYS A 89 11.02 3.99 0.72
CA CYS A 89 12.01 3.05 1.26
C CYS A 89 13.05 2.75 0.18
N ALA A 90 14.24 3.32 0.31
CA ALA A 90 15.37 3.05 -0.59
C ALA A 90 16.41 2.16 0.09
N LYS A 91 17.05 1.28 -0.70
CA LYS A 91 18.14 0.37 -0.25
C LYS A 91 17.72 -0.57 0.89
N SER A 92 16.44 -0.90 0.99
CA SER A 92 15.94 -1.89 1.95
C SER A 92 16.36 -3.31 1.55
N LYS A 93 16.71 -4.12 2.54
CA LYS A 93 17.07 -5.52 2.37
C LYS A 93 15.88 -6.43 2.71
N PRO A 94 15.77 -7.60 2.07
CA PRO A 94 14.85 -8.64 2.52
C PRO A 94 15.22 -9.13 3.92
N GLU A 95 14.20 -9.36 4.74
CA GLU A 95 14.37 -10.00 6.04
C GLU A 95 14.58 -11.51 5.84
N ARG A 96 15.66 -12.05 6.42
CA ARG A 96 16.08 -13.44 6.22
C ARG A 96 15.87 -14.32 7.44
N ASN A 97 15.43 -13.75 8.56
CA ASN A 97 15.01 -14.51 9.72
C ASN A 97 13.61 -15.09 9.50
N SER A 98 13.50 -16.43 9.45
CA SER A 98 12.24 -17.15 9.22
C SER A 98 11.16 -16.93 10.27
N SER A 99 11.53 -16.43 11.46
CA SER A 99 10.58 -16.09 12.52
C SER A 99 10.01 -14.68 12.41
N HIS A 100 10.52 -13.85 11.49
CA HIS A 100 10.06 -12.48 11.32
C HIS A 100 8.86 -12.41 10.37
N LYS A 101 7.89 -11.53 10.67
CA LYS A 101 6.65 -11.37 9.86
C LYS A 101 6.90 -11.04 8.39
N TRP A 102 8.01 -10.38 8.10
CA TRP A 102 8.43 -9.97 6.74
C TRP A 102 9.48 -10.89 6.12
N PHE A 103 9.67 -12.09 6.67
CA PHE A 103 10.61 -13.07 6.14
C PHE A 103 10.38 -13.33 4.66
N LEU A 104 11.48 -13.35 3.92
CA LEU A 104 11.52 -13.73 2.52
C LEU A 104 12.74 -14.62 2.26
N SER A 105 12.50 -15.81 1.69
CA SER A 105 13.57 -16.77 1.39
C SER A 105 14.43 -16.30 0.21
N TYR A 106 15.59 -16.93 0.01
CA TYR A 106 16.41 -16.67 -1.18
C TYR A 106 15.75 -17.17 -2.47
N ASP A 107 14.88 -18.18 -2.37
CA ASP A 107 14.11 -18.71 -3.50
C ASP A 107 13.04 -17.70 -3.94
N ASP A 108 12.36 -17.07 -2.97
CA ASP A 108 11.38 -16.03 -3.26
C ASP A 108 12.02 -14.72 -3.75
N TRP A 109 13.22 -14.41 -3.24
CA TRP A 109 13.97 -13.21 -3.66
C TRP A 109 15.47 -13.40 -3.47
N SER A 110 16.19 -13.54 -4.59
CA SER A 110 17.63 -13.78 -4.60
C SER A 110 18.48 -12.51 -4.48
N GLN A 111 17.91 -11.34 -4.78
CA GLN A 111 18.67 -10.10 -4.82
C GLN A 111 18.95 -9.54 -3.41
N PRO A 112 20.06 -8.83 -3.21
CA PRO A 112 20.43 -8.29 -1.89
C PRO A 112 19.52 -7.13 -1.43
N PHE A 113 18.87 -6.43 -2.36
CA PHE A 113 18.03 -5.27 -2.09
C PHE A 113 16.75 -5.33 -2.91
N TYR A 114 15.69 -4.70 -2.39
CA TYR A 114 14.48 -4.40 -3.17
C TYR A 114 14.70 -3.17 -4.07
N PRO A 115 13.99 -3.06 -5.21
CA PRO A 115 13.81 -1.76 -5.86
C PRO A 115 13.16 -0.78 -4.87
N PRO A 116 13.39 0.54 -4.98
CA PRO A 116 12.77 1.48 -4.05
C PRO A 116 11.24 1.34 -4.07
N PHE A 117 10.60 1.36 -2.93
CA PHE A 117 9.15 1.13 -2.83
C PHE A 117 8.54 2.08 -1.79
N CYS A 118 7.22 2.14 -1.75
CA CYS A 118 6.50 2.91 -0.75
C CYS A 118 6.36 2.13 0.54
N SER A 119 6.58 2.77 1.68
CA SER A 119 6.31 2.18 2.99
C SER A 119 4.85 1.71 3.09
N GLY A 120 4.64 0.46 3.50
CA GLY A 120 3.31 -0.17 3.61
C GLY A 120 2.21 0.62 4.33
N PRO A 121 2.45 1.30 5.48
CA PRO A 121 1.38 1.94 6.26
C PRO A 121 0.45 2.87 5.48
N MET A 122 0.99 3.62 4.52
CA MET A 122 0.19 4.52 3.68
C MET A 122 0.90 4.88 2.38
N TYR A 123 0.13 4.94 1.29
CA TYR A 123 0.52 5.59 0.05
C TYR A 123 -0.68 6.11 -0.73
N VAL A 124 -0.46 7.15 -1.54
CA VAL A 124 -1.46 7.69 -2.47
C VAL A 124 -1.00 7.43 -3.89
N MET A 125 -1.82 6.79 -4.69
CA MET A 125 -1.51 6.38 -6.06
C MET A 125 -2.39 7.15 -7.04
N GLY A 126 -1.77 7.78 -8.03
CA GLY A 126 -2.50 8.37 -9.15
C GLY A 126 -3.22 7.31 -9.99
N LYS A 127 -4.34 7.70 -10.60
CA LYS A 127 -5.18 6.78 -11.38
C LYS A 127 -4.42 6.06 -12.50
N ASP A 128 -3.59 6.78 -13.26
CA ASP A 128 -2.82 6.21 -14.37
C ASP A 128 -1.70 5.29 -13.86
N ALA A 129 -1.08 5.64 -12.73
CA ALA A 129 -0.12 4.76 -12.06
C ALA A 129 -0.76 3.44 -11.66
N GLY A 130 -1.92 3.50 -11.00
CA GLY A 130 -2.69 2.31 -10.60
C GLY A 130 -3.09 1.45 -11.78
N TRP A 131 -3.55 2.06 -12.86
CA TRP A 131 -3.90 1.33 -14.09
C TRP A 131 -2.69 0.62 -14.72
N ARG A 132 -1.53 1.28 -14.83
CA ARG A 132 -0.29 0.67 -15.39
C ARG A 132 0.21 -0.49 -14.54
N ILE A 133 0.17 -0.33 -13.21
CA ILE A 133 0.56 -1.38 -12.27
C ILE A 133 -0.40 -2.57 -12.36
N LEU A 134 -1.71 -2.32 -12.30
CA LEU A 134 -2.73 -3.36 -12.35
C LEU A 134 -2.67 -4.15 -13.67
N SER A 135 -2.61 -3.45 -14.81
CA SER A 135 -2.55 -4.08 -16.13
C SER A 135 -1.30 -4.93 -16.35
N SER A 136 -0.20 -4.65 -15.64
CA SER A 136 1.05 -5.41 -15.73
C SER A 136 1.19 -6.49 -14.66
N ALA A 137 0.37 -6.47 -13.61
CA ALA A 137 0.55 -7.32 -12.42
C ALA A 137 0.57 -8.82 -12.73
N HIS A 138 -0.21 -9.27 -13.72
CA HIS A 138 -0.26 -10.67 -14.16
C HIS A 138 1.07 -11.22 -14.73
N LEU A 139 2.02 -10.34 -15.06
CA LEU A 139 3.35 -10.70 -15.59
C LEU A 139 4.36 -11.04 -14.49
N PHE A 140 4.00 -10.89 -13.22
CA PHE A 140 4.92 -11.04 -12.09
C PHE A 140 4.48 -12.17 -11.17
N ALA A 141 5.47 -12.84 -10.57
CA ALA A 141 5.19 -13.82 -9.53
C ALA A 141 4.54 -13.12 -8.32
N PRO A 142 3.51 -13.73 -7.70
CA PRO A 142 2.94 -13.21 -6.46
C PRO A 142 4.01 -13.11 -5.37
N LEU A 143 4.00 -11.99 -4.65
CA LEU A 143 4.85 -11.76 -3.49
C LEU A 143 3.94 -11.33 -2.33
N ARG A 144 4.16 -11.88 -1.12
CA ARG A 144 3.34 -11.58 0.06
C ARG A 144 3.47 -10.13 0.53
N LEU A 145 4.64 -9.53 0.30
CA LEU A 145 4.93 -8.12 0.59
C LEU A 145 4.33 -7.28 -0.55
N GLU A 146 3.10 -6.83 -0.35
CA GLU A 146 2.29 -6.12 -1.32
C GLU A 146 2.86 -4.75 -1.66
N ASP A 147 3.43 -4.06 -0.68
CA ASP A 147 4.07 -2.77 -0.85
C ASP A 147 5.32 -2.88 -1.75
N VAL A 148 6.17 -3.87 -1.49
CA VAL A 148 7.31 -4.21 -2.35
C VAL A 148 6.86 -4.65 -3.75
N LEU A 149 5.81 -5.48 -3.85
CA LEU A 149 5.30 -5.98 -5.12
C LEU A 149 4.78 -4.86 -6.02
N PHE A 150 3.76 -4.12 -5.56
CA PHE A 150 3.04 -3.17 -6.39
C PHE A 150 3.78 -1.85 -6.55
N THR A 151 4.34 -1.31 -5.46
CA THR A 151 4.96 0.03 -5.46
C THR A 151 6.47 0.00 -5.68
N GLY A 152 7.08 -1.19 -5.63
CA GLY A 152 8.49 -1.43 -5.93
C GLY A 152 8.65 -2.15 -7.27
N ILE A 153 8.48 -3.47 -7.30
CA ILE A 153 8.82 -4.34 -8.43
C ILE A 153 8.05 -3.95 -9.69
N ILE A 154 6.72 -3.92 -9.61
CA ILE A 154 5.88 -3.64 -10.77
C ILE A 154 6.03 -2.17 -11.18
N ALA A 155 5.93 -1.25 -10.21
CA ALA A 155 6.09 0.19 -10.46
C ALA A 155 7.44 0.53 -11.14
N GLU A 156 8.55 -0.07 -10.71
CA GLU A 156 9.86 0.09 -11.35
C GLU A 156 9.81 -0.40 -12.81
N LYS A 157 9.24 -1.58 -13.04
CA LYS A 157 9.17 -2.16 -14.38
C LYS A 157 8.31 -1.35 -15.35
N VAL A 158 7.25 -0.70 -14.86
CA VAL A 158 6.34 0.13 -15.66
C VAL A 158 6.66 1.64 -15.61
N ASN A 159 7.83 2.00 -15.07
CA ASN A 159 8.30 3.39 -14.95
C ASN A 159 7.32 4.32 -14.22
N VAL A 160 6.68 3.84 -13.16
CA VAL A 160 5.86 4.67 -12.28
C VAL A 160 6.77 5.34 -11.22
N PRO A 161 6.87 6.68 -11.22
CA PRO A 161 7.66 7.41 -10.23
C PRO A 161 7.05 7.30 -8.82
N ARG A 162 7.95 7.30 -7.83
CA ARG A 162 7.62 7.42 -6.40
C ARG A 162 8.08 8.78 -5.89
N GLU A 163 7.14 9.62 -5.51
CA GLU A 163 7.35 10.96 -4.97
C GLU A 163 7.44 10.89 -3.44
N ASN A 164 8.56 11.34 -2.88
CA ASN A 164 8.85 11.15 -1.47
C ASN A 164 8.19 12.22 -0.59
N TRP A 165 7.33 11.77 0.33
CA TRP A 165 6.60 12.58 1.31
C TRP A 165 7.22 12.59 2.71
N LYS A 166 8.50 12.24 2.84
CA LYS A 166 9.22 12.19 4.12
C LYS A 166 8.97 13.38 5.07
N ASP A 167 8.83 14.59 4.55
CA ASP A 167 8.70 15.80 5.36
C ASP A 167 7.26 16.02 5.88
N ASN A 168 6.30 15.23 5.38
CA ASN A 168 4.87 15.33 5.71
C ASN A 168 4.30 14.06 6.38
N VAL A 169 5.12 13.04 6.62
CA VAL A 169 4.72 11.76 7.23
C VAL A 169 5.39 11.60 8.58
N LEU A 170 4.59 11.44 9.63
CA LEU A 170 5.06 11.10 10.96
C LEU A 170 4.73 9.63 11.25
N LEU A 171 5.76 8.79 11.41
CA LEU A 171 5.60 7.41 11.85
C LEU A 171 5.91 7.31 13.34
N ILE A 172 4.90 6.98 14.14
CA ILE A 172 5.05 6.71 15.57
C ILE A 172 4.78 5.22 15.79
N TRP A 173 5.82 4.44 16.05
CA TRP A 173 5.69 3.04 16.46
C TRP A 173 5.69 2.95 18.00
N GLY A 174 4.78 2.17 18.57
CA GLY A 174 4.75 1.90 20.02
C GLY A 174 6.08 1.29 20.49
N SER A 175 6.78 2.03 21.36
CA SER A 175 8.10 1.73 21.94
C SER A 175 9.30 1.89 20.99
N PHE A 176 9.85 3.12 20.99
CA PHE A 176 11.21 3.54 20.64
C PHE A 176 11.94 2.83 19.48
N SER A 177 11.72 3.36 18.27
CA SER A 177 12.79 3.77 17.35
C SER A 177 12.20 4.73 16.33
N VAL A 178 12.37 6.03 16.59
CA VAL A 178 12.19 7.07 15.58
C VAL A 178 13.21 6.78 14.49
N CYS A 179 12.76 6.61 13.24
CA CYS A 179 13.65 6.83 12.11
C CYS A 179 13.94 8.34 12.11
N LEU A 180 14.98 8.73 12.85
CA LEU A 180 15.43 10.11 13.00
C LEU A 180 15.81 10.63 11.60
N ILE A 181 14.90 11.37 10.98
CA ILE A 181 15.28 12.33 9.94
C ILE A 181 15.61 13.63 10.68
N THR A 182 16.88 13.80 11.05
CA THR A 182 17.38 15.11 11.47
C THR A 182 17.37 16.03 10.25
N ALA A 183 16.39 16.92 10.18
CA ALA A 183 16.47 18.09 9.33
C ALA A 183 17.18 19.20 10.13
N ASN A 184 18.50 19.31 9.97
CA ASN A 184 19.20 20.53 10.34
C ASN A 184 18.85 21.59 9.29
N PHE A 185 18.06 22.59 9.69
CA PHE A 185 17.94 23.83 8.94
C PHE A 185 19.08 24.76 9.36
N THR A 186 19.95 25.11 8.42
CA THR A 186 20.76 26.34 8.46
C THR A 186 20.12 27.36 7.55
#